data_AF-A0A495JWP2-F1
#
_entry.id   AF-A0A495JWP2-F1
#
_cell.length_a   1.000
_cell.length_b   1.000
_cell.length_c   1.000
_cell.angle_alpha   90.00
_cell.angle_beta   90.00
_cell.angle_gamma   90.00
#
_symmetry.space_group_name_H-M   'P 1'
#
loop_
_entity.id
_entity.type
_entity.pdbx_description
1 polymer ?
#
loop_
_entity_poly.entity_id
_entity_poly.type
_entity_poly.pdbx_seq_one_letter_code
_entity_poly.pdbx_strand_id
1 'polypeptide(L)'
;MPRVSIPVTEVTRAGIAPAAETNGNATDNHVVANNGKVILLVRNSNGAATARTVTVRFARDVDGQAVTPRTYEIPAAASRYIGPFDQATYGAQMQVDVDHADLKLSAYRLP
;
A
#
# COMPACT_ATOMS: atom_id res chain seq x y z
N MET A 1 4.30 17.20 5.90
CA MET A 1 2.85 17.12 6.12
C MET A 1 2.51 15.72 6.62
N PRO A 2 1.42 15.51 7.37
CA PRO A 2 1.06 14.17 7.85
C PRO A 2 0.66 13.26 6.69
N ARG A 3 1.14 12.01 6.70
CA ARG A 3 0.75 10.98 5.72
C ARG A 3 -0.74 10.70 5.81
N VAL A 4 -1.35 10.41 4.66
CA VAL A 4 -2.77 10.04 4.58
C VAL A 4 -2.95 8.59 5.05
N SER A 5 -3.93 8.35 5.93
CA SER A 5 -4.22 7.01 6.41
C SER A 5 -5.07 6.23 5.41
N ILE A 6 -4.67 5.00 5.10
CA ILE A 6 -5.49 4.05 4.32
C ILE A 6 -6.22 3.14 5.32
N PRO A 7 -7.57 3.15 5.35
CA PRO A 7 -8.34 2.28 6.22
C PRO A 7 -8.09 0.79 5.91
N VAL A 8 -7.96 -0.03 6.95
CA VAL A 8 -7.78 -1.47 6.83
C VAL A 8 -9.12 -2.16 7.06
N THR A 9 -9.54 -2.98 6.10
CA THR A 9 -10.76 -3.79 6.20
C THR A 9 -10.44 -5.23 6.56
N GLU A 10 -11.10 -5.78 7.57
CA GLU A 10 -10.91 -7.18 7.97
C GLU A 10 -11.76 -8.11 7.11
N VAL A 11 -11.12 -9.11 6.50
CA VAL A 11 -11.81 -10.13 5.70
C VAL A 11 -12.33 -11.23 6.63
N THR A 12 -13.64 -11.43 6.65
CA THR A 12 -14.28 -12.46 7.48
C THR A 12 -14.78 -13.63 6.64
N ARG A 13 -15.09 -14.77 7.29
CA ARG A 13 -15.70 -15.94 6.62
C ARG A 13 -17.09 -15.67 6.07
N ALA A 14 -17.78 -14.63 6.55
CA ALA A 14 -19.08 -14.21 6.02
C ALA A 14 -18.96 -13.45 4.69
N GLY A 15 -17.73 -13.17 4.23
CA GLY A 15 -17.48 -12.26 3.12
C GLY A 15 -17.54 -10.80 3.57
N ILE A 16 -17.08 -9.92 2.70
CA ILE A 16 -17.12 -8.47 2.91
C ILE A 16 -17.46 -7.77 1.59
N ALA A 17 -18.01 -6.56 1.68
CA ALA A 17 -17.97 -5.65 0.55
C ALA A 17 -16.51 -5.21 0.28
N PRO A 18 -16.15 -4.91 -0.98
CA PRO A 18 -14.85 -4.32 -1.27
C PRO A 18 -14.60 -3.05 -0.45
N ALA A 19 -13.38 -2.90 0.05
CA ALA A 19 -13.01 -1.72 0.82
C ALA A 19 -13.04 -0.47 -0.06
N ALA A 20 -13.43 0.66 0.51
CA ALA A 20 -13.39 1.94 -0.18
C ALA A 20 -11.96 2.26 -0.63
N GLU A 21 -11.83 2.75 -1.85
CA GLU A 21 -10.53 3.13 -2.41
C GLU A 21 -10.10 4.51 -1.89
N THR A 22 -8.85 4.59 -1.45
CA THR A 22 -8.17 5.85 -1.14
C THR A 22 -7.41 6.32 -2.37
N ASN A 23 -7.61 7.57 -2.78
CA ASN A 23 -6.85 8.16 -3.89
C ASN A 23 -5.37 8.32 -3.51
N GLY A 24 -4.48 8.03 -4.45
CA GLY A 24 -3.06 8.33 -4.34
C GLY A 24 -2.82 9.81 -4.05
N ASN A 25 -1.81 10.10 -3.24
CA ASN A 25 -1.39 11.45 -2.88
C ASN A 25 0.14 11.42 -2.88
N ALA A 26 0.75 11.87 -3.97
CA ALA A 26 2.21 11.89 -4.11
C ALA A 26 2.88 12.97 -3.25
N THR A 27 2.11 13.94 -2.72
CA THR A 27 2.63 15.01 -1.86
C THR A 27 2.75 14.54 -0.42
N ASP A 28 1.68 13.98 0.13
CA ASP A 28 1.64 13.56 1.54
C ASP A 28 2.01 12.09 1.73
N ASN A 29 1.91 11.28 0.66
CA ASN A 29 2.02 9.82 0.70
C ASN A 29 1.06 9.20 1.72
N HIS A 30 1.22 7.90 1.97
CA HIS A 30 0.27 7.11 2.73
C HIS A 30 0.90 6.32 3.87
N VAL A 31 0.04 5.92 4.81
CA VAL A 31 0.37 5.01 5.91
C VAL A 31 -0.76 4.00 6.11
N VAL A 32 -0.39 2.77 6.47
CA VAL A 32 -1.32 1.66 6.76
C VAL A 32 -0.98 1.06 8.12
N ALA A 33 -1.99 0.83 8.95
CA ALA A 33 -1.82 0.06 10.18
C ALA A 33 -1.53 -1.41 9.84
N ASN A 34 -0.33 -1.89 10.17
CA ASN A 34 0.15 -3.21 9.80
C ASN A 34 0.26 -4.14 11.03
N ASN A 35 -0.34 -5.32 10.92
CA ASN A 35 -0.32 -6.38 11.93
C ASN A 35 0.42 -7.64 11.47
N GLY A 36 1.21 -7.57 10.39
CA GLY A 36 1.89 -8.73 9.80
C GLY A 36 1.06 -9.49 8.76
N LYS A 37 -0.25 -9.21 8.66
CA LYS A 37 -1.19 -9.92 7.77
C LYS A 37 -1.92 -8.96 6.83
N VAL A 38 -1.38 -7.77 6.61
CA VAL A 38 -1.99 -6.77 5.72
C VAL A 38 -1.63 -7.07 4.26
N ILE A 39 -2.64 -6.98 3.41
CA ILE A 39 -2.54 -7.06 1.95
C ILE A 39 -2.99 -5.70 1.41
N LEU A 40 -2.16 -5.08 0.58
CA LEU A 40 -2.48 -3.86 -0.14
C LEU A 40 -2.99 -4.25 -1.54
N LEU A 41 -4.20 -3.81 -1.88
CA LEU A 41 -4.71 -3.80 -3.24
C LEU A 41 -4.42 -2.43 -3.83
N VAL A 42 -3.67 -2.42 -4.93
CA VAL A 42 -3.37 -1.21 -5.69
C VAL A 42 -3.94 -1.35 -7.08
N ARG A 43 -4.81 -0.42 -7.47
CA ARG A 43 -5.37 -0.34 -8.81
C ARG A 43 -4.90 0.94 -9.48
N ASN A 44 -4.42 0.83 -10.72
CA ASN A 44 -4.13 1.99 -11.54
C ASN A 44 -5.38 2.36 -12.34
N SER A 45 -6.01 3.48 -12.01
CA SER A 45 -7.22 3.96 -12.69
C SER A 45 -6.91 4.63 -14.04
N ASN A 46 -5.65 4.79 -14.41
CA ASN A 46 -5.27 5.30 -15.72
C ASN A 46 -5.63 4.25 -16.79
N GLY A 47 -6.52 4.60 -17.71
CA GLY A 47 -7.05 3.66 -18.70
C GLY A 47 -6.21 3.49 -19.97
N ALA A 48 -5.16 4.27 -20.19
CA ALA A 48 -4.64 4.48 -21.55
C ALA A 48 -3.20 4.03 -21.83
N ALA A 49 -2.25 4.08 -20.88
CA ALA A 49 -0.91 3.50 -21.11
C ALA A 49 0.05 3.56 -19.92
N THR A 50 -0.06 4.59 -19.07
CA THR A 50 1.00 4.88 -18.10
C THR A 50 0.96 3.93 -16.91
N ALA A 51 1.95 3.04 -16.85
CA ALA A 51 2.25 2.31 -15.63
C ALA A 51 2.64 3.29 -14.52
N ARG A 52 2.18 2.99 -13.30
CA ARG A 52 2.43 3.79 -12.11
C ARG A 52 3.15 2.94 -11.09
N THR A 53 3.92 3.59 -10.23
CA THR A 53 4.71 2.90 -9.21
C THR A 53 4.22 3.21 -7.80
N VAL A 54 4.18 2.15 -6.99
CA VAL A 54 3.95 2.22 -5.56
C VAL A 54 5.18 1.69 -4.84
N THR A 55 5.65 2.41 -3.84
CA THR A 55 6.83 2.05 -3.07
C THR A 55 6.45 1.80 -1.63
N VAL A 56 6.77 0.63 -1.10
CA VAL A 56 6.57 0.29 0.31
C VAL A 56 7.92 0.38 1.02
N ARG A 57 8.00 1.25 2.04
CA ARG A 57 9.26 1.50 2.75
C ARG A 57 9.47 0.49 3.88
N PHE A 58 10.73 0.13 4.07
CA PHE A 58 11.15 -0.60 5.26
C PHE A 58 11.19 0.35 6.47
N ALA A 59 10.76 -0.15 7.63
CA ALA A 59 10.79 0.61 8.88
C ALA A 59 12.09 0.39 9.66
N ARG A 60 12.92 -0.57 9.24
CA ARG A 60 14.18 -0.91 9.90
C ARG A 60 15.38 -0.46 9.08
N ASP A 61 16.42 -0.07 9.80
CA ASP A 61 17.78 0.05 9.28
C ASP A 61 18.54 -1.25 9.51
N VAL A 62 19.60 -1.47 8.72
CA VAL A 62 20.56 -2.56 8.93
C VAL A 62 21.91 -1.90 9.21
N ASP A 63 22.43 -2.09 10.42
CA ASP A 63 23.67 -1.45 10.90
C ASP A 63 23.67 0.08 10.73
N GLY A 64 22.51 0.71 10.99
CA GLY A 64 22.32 2.16 10.84
C GLY A 64 22.21 2.64 9.39
N GLN A 65 22.16 1.73 8.42
CA GLN A 65 21.96 2.05 7.01
C GLN A 65 20.50 1.83 6.61
N ALA A 66 19.94 2.84 5.93
CA ALA A 66 18.60 2.75 5.37
C ALA A 66 18.55 1.71 4.25
N VAL A 67 17.63 0.76 4.35
CA VAL A 67 17.42 -0.25 3.32
C VAL A 67 16.58 0.32 2.18
N THR A 68 17.02 0.09 0.93
CA THR A 68 16.27 0.51 -0.27
C THR A 68 14.84 -0.03 -0.24
N PRO A 69 13.81 0.84 -0.29
CA PRO A 69 12.41 0.43 -0.32
C PRO A 69 12.06 -0.51 -1.49
N ARG A 70 10.96 -1.26 -1.35
CA ARG A 70 10.45 -2.08 -2.46
C ARG A 70 9.48 -1.28 -3.31
N THR A 71 9.79 -1.17 -4.60
CA THR A 71 8.94 -0.52 -5.60
C THR A 71 8.25 -1.56 -6.46
N TYR A 72 6.96 -1.36 -6.71
CA TYR A 72 6.12 -2.20 -7.53
C TYR A 72 5.52 -1.38 -8.65
N GLU A 73 5.67 -1.88 -9.87
CA GLU A 73 4.98 -1.34 -11.04
C GLU A 73 3.56 -1.90 -11.12
N ILE A 74 2.61 -1.00 -11.39
CA ILE A 74 1.20 -1.25 -11.58
C ILE A 74 0.85 -0.80 -13.01
N PRO A 75 0.68 -1.75 -13.96
CA PRO A 75 0.33 -1.43 -15.33
C PRO A 75 -0.95 -0.59 -15.42
N ALA A 76 -1.11 0.17 -16.51
CA ALA A 76 -2.34 0.91 -16.77
C ALA A 76 -3.56 -0.04 -16.79
N ALA A 77 -4.67 0.45 -16.25
CA ALA A 77 -5.93 -0.28 -16.09
C ALA A 77 -5.83 -1.62 -15.32
N ALA A 78 -4.72 -1.87 -14.62
CA ALA A 78 -4.49 -3.12 -13.90
C ALA A 78 -4.59 -2.93 -12.38
N SER A 79 -4.76 -4.06 -11.69
CA SER A 79 -4.72 -4.14 -10.23
C SER A 79 -3.67 -5.15 -9.78
N ARG A 80 -3.09 -4.92 -8.61
CA ARG A 80 -2.11 -5.82 -8.00
C ARG A 80 -2.38 -5.95 -6.50
N TYR A 81 -2.38 -7.18 -6.02
CA TYR A 81 -2.31 -7.49 -4.59
C TYR A 81 -0.84 -7.60 -4.17
N ILE A 82 -0.48 -6.93 -3.08
CA ILE A 82 0.88 -6.88 -2.55
C ILE A 82 0.83 -7.20 -1.06
N GLY A 83 1.65 -8.13 -0.61
CA GLY A 83 1.70 -8.59 0.77
C GLY A 83 1.71 -10.13 0.86
N PRO A 84 1.58 -10.70 2.06
CA PRO A 84 1.50 -10.00 3.35
C PRO A 84 2.80 -9.25 3.70
N PHE A 85 2.68 -8.20 4.53
CA PHE A 85 3.83 -7.41 5.00
C PHE A 85 4.14 -7.73 6.46
N ASP A 86 5.27 -8.34 6.75
CA ASP A 86 5.66 -8.64 8.12
C ASP A 86 5.94 -7.35 8.93
N GLN A 87 5.48 -7.34 10.18
CA GLN A 87 5.58 -6.14 11.03
C GLN A 87 7.03 -5.83 11.43
N ALA A 88 7.91 -6.83 11.50
CA ALA A 88 9.32 -6.64 11.87
C ALA A 88 10.10 -5.84 10.82
N THR A 89 9.75 -6.00 9.54
CA THR A 89 10.43 -5.35 8.43
C THR A 89 9.76 -4.04 7.99
N TYR A 90 8.43 -4.00 8.02
CA TYR A 90 7.64 -2.86 7.53
C TYR A 90 7.04 -1.98 8.65
N GLY A 91 7.21 -2.38 9.91
CA GLY A 91 6.70 -1.65 11.08
C GLY A 91 5.19 -1.81 11.29
N ALA A 92 4.70 -1.31 12.43
CA ALA A 92 3.27 -1.24 12.75
C ALA A 92 2.52 -0.17 11.96
N GLN A 93 3.25 0.85 11.49
CA GLN A 93 2.77 1.90 10.59
C GLN A 93 3.53 1.78 9.27
N MET A 94 3.03 0.93 8.38
CA MET A 94 3.66 0.68 7.08
C MET A 94 3.53 1.93 6.21
N GLN A 95 4.66 2.46 5.74
CA GLN A 95 4.69 3.63 4.89
C GLN A 95 4.60 3.23 3.42
N VAL A 96 3.65 3.85 2.71
CA VAL A 96 3.38 3.59 1.29
C VAL A 96 3.51 4.92 0.54
N ASP A 97 4.45 4.97 -0.39
CA ASP A 97 4.68 6.10 -1.26
C ASP A 97 4.06 5.80 -2.63
N VAL A 98 3.44 6.81 -3.25
CA VAL A 98 2.82 6.68 -4.57
C VAL A 98 3.32 7.77 -5.49
N ASP A 99 3.48 7.43 -6.77
CA ASP A 99 3.93 8.39 -7.77
C ASP A 99 2.81 9.31 -8.27
N HIS A 100 1.54 8.89 -8.19
CA HIS A 100 0.41 9.64 -8.75
C HIS A 100 -0.93 9.34 -8.07
N ALA A 101 -1.88 10.28 -8.23
CA ALA A 101 -3.27 10.15 -7.79
C ALA A 101 -4.13 9.15 -8.61
N ASP A 102 -3.55 8.61 -9.70
CA ASP A 102 -4.18 7.58 -10.52
C ASP A 102 -4.19 6.23 -9.78
N LEU A 103 -3.29 6.05 -8.81
CA LEU A 103 -3.28 4.88 -7.95
C LEU A 103 -4.43 4.95 -6.95
N LYS A 104 -5.18 3.86 -6.85
CA LYS A 104 -6.26 3.65 -5.89
C LYS A 104 -5.82 2.56 -4.94
N LEU A 105 -5.85 2.87 -3.65
CA LEU A 105 -5.29 2.05 -2.59
C LEU A 105 -6.40 1.55 -1.68
N SER A 106 -6.41 0.25 -1.41
CA SER A 106 -7.27 -0.38 -0.42
C SER A 106 -6.44 -1.37 0.39
N ALA A 107 -6.64 -1.41 1.71
CA ALA A 107 -5.93 -2.34 2.58
C ALA A 107 -6.89 -3.35 3.18
N TYR A 108 -6.46 -4.61 3.18
CA TYR A 108 -7.18 -5.73 3.76
C TYR A 108 -6.31 -6.41 4.80
N ARG A 109 -6.92 -6.97 5.84
CA ARG A 109 -6.24 -7.87 6.77
C ARG A 109 -7.00 -9.17 6.93
N LEU A 110 -6.25 -10.23 7.14
CA LEU A 110 -6.81 -11.49 7.62
C LEU A 110 -6.88 -11.46 9.17
N PRO A 111 -7.87 -12.12 9.78
CA PRO A 111 -7.92 -12.32 11.23
C PRO A 111 -6.67 -13.07 11.74
#